data_AF-A0A1Y4RU88-F1
#
_entry.id   AF-A0A1Y4RU88-F1
#
_cell.length_a   1.000
_cell.length_b   1.000
_cell.length_c   1.000
_cell.angle_alpha   90.00
_cell.angle_beta   90.00
_cell.angle_gamma   90.00
#
_symmetry.space_group_name_H-M   'P 1'
#
loop_
_entity.id
_entity.type
_entity.pdbx_description
1 polymer ?
#
loop_
_entity_poly.entity_id
_entity_poly.type
_entity_poly.pdbx_seq_one_letter_code
_entity_poly.pdbx_strand_id
1 'polypeptide(L)'
;MALQDKKIMPPPWLAHREIERYSIGWRMGYGEDYIYRFGDWLDTLSPEERTEYRNLFPEPVTWKGWWDDEDSGEMLEHGEFLVDAWQPEGQPKYTRQWLQQEFAAGRKRELCLFWGHQPSEDGQLTKSCLSQWWMEDFWSIANSYLCMEQYMMAGKAELFGDEEIRKKILECSEPKQIKALGRKVRGFDQKVWDRFKYAIVLGGNWCKFSQNRDLREFLLSTGDSVLVETSPYDAIWGIRLSANSPEAQDPMKWRGQNLLGFALMEVRDELRRVTQNEMLCDWDSVWEEEQ
;
A
#
# COMPACT_ATOMS: atom_id res chain seq x y z
N MET A 1 -27.06 9.53 -14.96
CA MET A 1 -25.87 8.66 -15.11
C MET A 1 -26.31 7.51 -16.01
N ALA A 2 -25.51 7.09 -16.98
CA ALA A 2 -25.88 5.97 -17.84
C ALA A 2 -26.04 4.67 -17.04
N LEU A 3 -25.32 4.54 -15.92
CA LEU A 3 -25.38 3.39 -15.01
C LEU A 3 -26.46 3.48 -13.91
N GLN A 4 -27.34 4.50 -13.93
CA GLN A 4 -28.22 4.81 -12.79
C GLN A 4 -29.19 3.68 -12.37
N ASP A 5 -29.63 2.86 -13.33
CA ASP A 5 -30.58 1.76 -13.10
C ASP A 5 -29.90 0.37 -13.11
N LYS A 6 -28.56 0.32 -13.09
CA LYS A 6 -27.79 -0.93 -13.14
C LYS A 6 -27.35 -1.34 -11.74
N LYS A 7 -27.36 -2.65 -11.49
CA LYS A 7 -26.60 -3.25 -10.39
C LYS A 7 -25.12 -3.23 -10.78
N ILE A 8 -24.35 -2.34 -10.17
CA ILE A 8 -22.95 -2.11 -10.52
C ILE A 8 -22.09 -3.16 -9.82
N MET A 9 -21.47 -4.08 -10.56
CA MET A 9 -20.50 -4.99 -9.94
C MET A 9 -19.22 -4.22 -9.59
N PRO A 10 -18.62 -4.46 -8.41
CA PRO A 10 -17.32 -3.87 -8.10
C PRO A 10 -16.26 -4.33 -9.13
N PRO A 11 -15.24 -3.53 -9.42
CA PRO A 11 -14.12 -4.01 -10.22
C PRO A 11 -13.31 -5.06 -9.43
N PRO A 12 -12.54 -5.93 -10.11
CA PRO A 12 -11.82 -7.04 -9.46
C PRO A 12 -10.93 -6.62 -8.29
N TRP A 13 -10.23 -5.50 -8.40
CA TRP A 13 -9.34 -4.96 -7.34
C TRP A 13 -10.07 -4.37 -6.14
N LEU A 14 -11.39 -4.16 -6.20
CA LEU A 14 -12.22 -3.81 -5.03
C LEU A 14 -12.91 -5.04 -4.45
N ALA A 15 -13.33 -5.98 -5.30
CA ALA A 15 -14.01 -7.21 -4.91
C ALA A 15 -13.09 -8.18 -4.14
N HIS A 16 -11.90 -8.45 -4.69
CA HIS A 16 -10.89 -9.32 -4.08
C HIS A 16 -9.56 -8.59 -4.00
N ARG A 17 -9.39 -7.78 -2.95
CA ARG A 17 -8.23 -6.88 -2.75
C ARG A 17 -6.92 -7.61 -2.50
N GLU A 18 -7.02 -8.87 -2.10
CA GLU A 18 -5.94 -9.80 -1.81
C GLU A 18 -5.47 -10.59 -3.04
N ILE A 19 -6.29 -10.65 -4.11
CA ILE A 19 -5.91 -11.33 -5.35
C ILE A 19 -5.31 -10.30 -6.30
N GLU A 20 -3.97 -10.28 -6.39
CA GLU A 20 -3.23 -9.41 -7.31
C GLU A 20 -3.58 -9.71 -8.79
N ARG A 21 -3.45 -8.71 -9.67
CA ARG A 21 -3.87 -8.77 -11.10
C ARG A 21 -3.47 -10.06 -11.82
N TYR A 22 -2.22 -10.47 -11.66
CA TYR A 22 -1.65 -11.63 -12.36
C TYR A 22 -1.64 -12.91 -11.53
N SER A 23 -2.29 -12.90 -10.37
CA SER A 23 -2.40 -14.08 -9.52
C SER A 23 -3.15 -15.21 -10.23
N ILE A 24 -2.66 -16.44 -10.04
CA ILE A 24 -3.38 -17.65 -10.48
C ILE A 24 -4.76 -17.78 -9.81
N GLY A 25 -5.01 -17.04 -8.72
CA GLY A 25 -6.30 -17.02 -8.03
C GLY A 25 -7.48 -16.58 -8.90
N TRP A 26 -7.23 -15.83 -9.98
CA TRP A 26 -8.24 -15.46 -10.98
C TRP A 26 -8.55 -16.56 -12.01
N ARG A 27 -7.74 -17.63 -12.06
CA ARG A 27 -7.85 -18.70 -13.08
C ARG A 27 -8.04 -20.10 -12.49
N MET A 28 -7.63 -20.30 -11.25
CA MET A 28 -7.62 -21.60 -10.55
C MET A 28 -7.92 -21.44 -9.05
N GLY A 29 -8.47 -20.29 -8.65
CA GLY A 29 -8.76 -19.97 -7.25
C GLY A 29 -10.18 -19.44 -7.08
N TYR A 30 -10.51 -18.98 -5.88
CA TYR A 30 -11.86 -18.54 -5.54
C TYR A 30 -12.29 -17.22 -6.23
N GLY A 31 -11.36 -16.51 -6.90
CA GLY A 31 -11.69 -15.34 -7.70
C GLY A 31 -12.11 -15.68 -9.15
N GLU A 32 -11.94 -16.93 -9.59
CA GLU A 32 -12.22 -17.34 -10.97
C GLU A 32 -13.69 -17.15 -11.35
N ASP A 33 -14.62 -17.64 -10.53
CA ASP A 33 -16.05 -17.44 -10.76
C ASP A 33 -16.41 -15.95 -10.88
N TYR A 34 -15.88 -15.14 -9.96
CA TYR A 34 -16.13 -13.71 -9.93
C TYR A 34 -15.66 -13.00 -11.21
N ILE A 35 -14.45 -13.31 -11.70
CA ILE A 35 -13.91 -12.61 -12.88
C ILE A 35 -14.71 -12.95 -14.15
N TYR A 36 -15.25 -14.17 -14.26
CA TYR A 36 -16.14 -14.55 -15.37
C TYR A 36 -17.47 -13.81 -15.29
N ARG A 37 -18.16 -13.85 -14.14
CA ARG A 37 -19.42 -13.12 -13.95
C ARG A 37 -19.26 -11.62 -14.15
N PHE A 38 -18.15 -11.05 -13.67
CA PHE A 38 -17.80 -9.66 -13.90
C PHE A 38 -17.64 -9.35 -15.39
N GLY A 39 -16.95 -10.21 -16.14
CA GLY A 39 -16.78 -10.09 -17.59
C GLY A 39 -18.12 -10.14 -18.33
N ASP A 40 -18.95 -11.13 -18.03
CA ASP A 40 -20.29 -11.28 -18.62
C ASP A 40 -21.16 -10.05 -18.35
N TRP A 41 -21.16 -9.55 -17.10
CA TRP A 41 -21.86 -8.34 -16.73
C TRP A 41 -21.35 -7.11 -17.47
N LEU A 42 -20.03 -6.92 -17.53
CA LEU A 42 -19.39 -5.82 -18.26
C LEU A 42 -19.77 -5.87 -19.74
N ASP A 43 -19.95 -7.09 -20.28
CA ASP A 43 -20.35 -7.28 -21.66
C ASP A 43 -21.79 -6.86 -21.97
N THR A 44 -22.66 -6.82 -20.96
CA THR A 44 -24.03 -6.28 -21.09
C THR A 44 -24.10 -4.76 -21.20
N LEU A 45 -23.01 -4.04 -20.90
CA LEU A 45 -22.97 -2.59 -20.88
C LEU A 45 -22.74 -2.00 -22.28
N SER A 46 -23.42 -0.89 -22.59
CA SER A 46 -23.18 -0.08 -23.78
C SER A 46 -21.79 0.57 -23.75
N PRO A 47 -21.24 1.02 -24.90
CA PRO A 47 -19.96 1.74 -24.92
C PRO A 47 -19.93 2.98 -24.01
N GLU A 48 -21.04 3.71 -23.92
CA GLU A 48 -21.20 4.86 -23.03
C GLU A 48 -21.20 4.44 -21.56
N GLU A 49 -21.93 3.38 -21.22
CA GLU A 49 -21.98 2.80 -19.86
C GLU A 49 -20.59 2.28 -19.43
N ARG A 50 -19.86 1.59 -20.31
CA ARG A 50 -18.49 1.12 -20.05
C ARG A 50 -17.53 2.29 -19.81
N THR A 51 -17.67 3.38 -20.58
CA THR A 51 -16.86 4.59 -20.41
C THR A 51 -17.15 5.26 -19.07
N GLU A 52 -18.43 5.38 -18.69
CA GLU A 52 -18.81 5.89 -17.37
C GLU A 52 -18.27 4.98 -16.24
N TYR A 53 -18.37 3.66 -16.39
CA TYR A 53 -17.87 2.69 -15.42
C TYR A 53 -16.36 2.86 -15.19
N ARG A 54 -15.55 2.91 -16.27
CA ARG A 54 -14.09 3.13 -16.19
C ARG A 54 -13.74 4.44 -15.48
N ASN A 55 -14.54 5.50 -15.66
CA ASN A 55 -14.34 6.77 -14.97
C ASN A 55 -14.69 6.73 -13.48
N LEU A 56 -15.75 5.98 -13.12
CA LEU A 56 -16.14 5.79 -11.72
C LEU A 56 -15.15 4.88 -10.96
N PHE A 57 -14.59 3.89 -11.64
CA PHE A 57 -13.72 2.88 -11.07
C PHE A 57 -12.38 2.87 -11.81
N PRO A 58 -11.51 3.86 -11.53
CA PRO A 58 -10.23 3.93 -12.21
C PRO A 58 -9.30 2.85 -11.65
N GLU A 59 -8.44 2.31 -12.51
CA GLU A 59 -7.48 1.25 -12.14
C GLU A 59 -6.54 1.74 -11.05
N PRO A 60 -6.24 0.95 -10.01
CA PRO A 60 -5.10 1.23 -9.15
C PRO A 60 -3.78 1.09 -9.92
N VAL A 61 -2.71 1.70 -9.40
CA VAL A 61 -1.35 1.61 -9.98
C VAL A 61 -0.95 0.16 -10.29
N THR A 62 -1.25 -0.77 -9.37
CA THR A 62 -0.92 -2.21 -9.49
C THR A 62 -1.78 -2.96 -10.53
N TRP A 63 -2.75 -2.29 -11.15
CA TRP A 63 -3.63 -2.83 -12.19
C TRP A 63 -3.59 -2.02 -13.49
N LYS A 64 -2.61 -1.12 -13.63
CA LYS A 64 -2.57 -0.17 -14.74
C LYS A 64 -2.52 -0.85 -16.12
N GLY A 65 -3.44 -0.48 -17.00
CA GLY A 65 -3.61 -1.06 -18.34
C GLY A 65 -4.58 -2.24 -18.39
N TRP A 66 -5.18 -2.64 -17.27
CA TRP A 66 -6.17 -3.73 -17.21
C TRP A 66 -7.31 -3.57 -18.21
N TRP A 67 -7.87 -2.37 -18.33
CA TRP A 67 -9.02 -2.08 -19.19
C TRP A 67 -8.76 -2.27 -20.67
N ASP A 68 -7.51 -2.12 -21.09
CA ASP A 68 -7.09 -2.16 -22.48
C ASP A 68 -6.24 -3.41 -22.79
N ASP A 69 -6.16 -4.36 -21.85
CA ASP A 69 -5.34 -5.57 -21.92
C ASP A 69 -3.85 -5.27 -22.19
N GLU A 70 -3.36 -4.20 -21.58
CA GLU A 70 -1.97 -3.74 -21.67
C GLU A 70 -1.24 -3.88 -20.34
N ASP A 71 0.06 -4.14 -20.40
CA ASP A 71 0.96 -4.05 -19.24
C ASP A 71 1.72 -2.71 -19.28
N SER A 72 1.02 -1.63 -18.91
CA SER A 72 1.55 -0.25 -18.95
C SER A 72 2.01 0.27 -17.58
N GLY A 73 2.07 -0.62 -16.59
CA GLY A 73 2.72 -0.39 -15.30
C GLY A 73 4.22 -0.20 -15.49
N GLU A 74 4.80 0.76 -14.78
CA GLU A 74 6.25 0.88 -14.72
C GLU A 74 6.76 -0.03 -13.59
N MET A 75 7.84 -0.77 -13.84
CA MET A 75 8.43 -1.68 -12.87
C MET A 75 9.90 -1.30 -12.64
N LEU A 76 10.36 -1.41 -11.39
CA LEU A 76 11.78 -1.42 -11.09
C LEU A 76 12.30 -2.85 -11.17
N GLU A 77 13.43 -3.04 -11.86
CA GLU A 77 14.00 -4.37 -12.09
C GLU A 77 15.44 -4.49 -11.56
N HIS A 78 15.73 -5.59 -10.87
CA HIS A 78 17.08 -5.96 -10.45
C HIS A 78 17.29 -7.48 -10.55
N GLY A 79 17.86 -7.93 -11.67
CA GLY A 79 17.92 -9.37 -11.97
C GLY A 79 16.51 -9.90 -12.18
N GLU A 80 16.11 -10.91 -11.41
CA GLU A 80 14.75 -11.48 -11.42
C GLU A 80 13.78 -10.73 -10.50
N PHE A 81 14.26 -9.77 -9.70
CA PHE A 81 13.40 -9.01 -8.79
C PHE A 81 12.67 -7.89 -9.53
N LEU A 82 11.35 -7.84 -9.36
CA LEU A 82 10.46 -6.83 -9.92
C LEU A 82 9.60 -6.20 -8.80
N VAL A 83 9.35 -4.89 -8.88
CA VAL A 83 8.40 -4.20 -8.00
C VAL A 83 7.77 -3.01 -8.72
N ASP A 84 6.48 -2.77 -8.50
CA ASP A 84 5.76 -1.65 -9.10
C ASP A 84 6.40 -0.29 -8.78
N ALA A 85 6.69 0.48 -9.82
CA ALA A 85 7.05 1.88 -9.71
C ALA A 85 5.79 2.74 -9.80
N TRP A 86 5.33 3.25 -8.64
CA TRP A 86 4.12 4.06 -8.56
C TRP A 86 4.26 5.47 -9.15
N GLN A 87 5.50 5.92 -9.27
CA GLN A 87 5.90 7.15 -9.92
C GLN A 87 7.10 6.84 -10.82
N PRO A 88 7.40 7.71 -11.81
CA PRO A 88 8.55 7.54 -12.68
C PRO A 88 9.84 7.25 -11.91
N GLU A 89 10.57 6.23 -12.36
CA GLU A 89 11.80 5.72 -11.76
C GLU A 89 11.67 5.24 -10.31
N GLY A 90 10.44 5.03 -9.81
CA GLY A 90 10.16 4.63 -8.43
C GLY A 90 10.41 5.73 -7.40
N GLN A 91 10.46 6.99 -7.83
CA GLN A 91 10.71 8.12 -6.93
C GLN A 91 9.50 8.42 -6.02
N PRO A 92 9.69 8.86 -4.77
CA PRO A 92 8.57 9.28 -3.94
C PRO A 92 7.84 10.50 -4.52
N LYS A 93 6.51 10.46 -4.57
CA LYS A 93 5.66 11.63 -4.85
C LYS A 93 5.82 12.71 -3.79
N TYR A 94 5.95 12.29 -2.52
CA TYR A 94 6.17 13.18 -1.39
C TYR A 94 7.58 13.01 -0.82
N THR A 95 8.24 14.13 -0.55
CA THR A 95 9.58 14.14 0.02
C THR A 95 9.70 15.18 1.13
N ARG A 96 10.74 15.05 1.95
CA ARG A 96 11.08 16.09 2.92
C ARG A 96 11.33 17.43 2.24
N GLN A 97 11.99 17.43 1.07
CA GLN A 97 12.27 18.65 0.33
C GLN A 97 10.97 19.33 -0.13
N TRP A 98 10.02 18.56 -0.66
CA TRP A 98 8.68 19.07 -0.99
C TRP A 98 8.01 19.72 0.23
N LEU A 99 8.00 19.03 1.37
CA LEU A 99 7.37 19.55 2.59
C LEU A 99 8.05 20.84 3.09
N GLN A 100 9.38 20.91 3.00
CA GLN A 100 10.13 22.11 3.35
C GLN A 100 9.79 23.29 2.43
N GLN A 101 9.58 23.05 1.13
CA GLN A 101 9.13 24.07 0.18
C GLN A 101 7.69 24.53 0.47
N GLU A 102 6.77 23.61 0.76
CA GLU A 102 5.40 23.95 1.22
C GLU A 102 5.45 24.85 2.46
N PHE A 103 6.26 24.46 3.44
CA PHE A 103 6.43 25.18 4.70
C PHE A 103 7.02 26.58 4.49
N ALA A 104 8.11 26.70 3.71
CA ALA A 104 8.74 27.97 3.38
C ALA A 104 7.81 28.91 2.58
N ALA A 105 6.90 28.34 1.79
CA ALA A 105 5.88 29.09 1.06
C ALA A 105 4.67 29.48 1.94
N GLY A 106 4.68 29.19 3.25
CA GLY A 106 3.59 29.51 4.18
C GLY A 106 2.35 28.63 4.02
N ARG A 107 2.43 27.52 3.27
CA ARG A 107 1.33 26.57 3.13
C ARG A 107 1.27 25.69 4.38
N LYS A 108 0.37 26.04 5.30
CA LYS A 108 0.17 25.30 6.55
C LYS A 108 -0.48 23.94 6.23
N ARG A 109 0.19 22.85 6.63
CA ARG A 109 -0.34 21.48 6.60
C ARG A 109 -0.46 21.00 8.04
N GLU A 110 -1.53 20.29 8.36
CA GLU A 110 -1.63 19.60 9.65
C GLU A 110 -0.66 18.42 9.68
N LEU A 111 -0.01 18.18 10.81
CA LEU A 111 0.93 17.08 10.99
C LEU A 111 0.30 16.00 11.87
N CYS A 112 0.13 14.81 11.31
CA CYS A 112 -0.27 13.63 12.06
C CYS A 112 1.00 12.92 12.55
N LEU A 113 1.47 13.31 13.73
CA LEU A 113 2.60 12.66 14.39
C LEU A 113 2.17 11.30 14.91
N PHE A 114 2.92 10.25 14.58
CA PHE A 114 2.74 8.91 15.11
C PHE A 114 4.08 8.31 15.52
N TRP A 115 4.05 7.34 16.44
CA TRP A 115 5.17 6.49 16.84
C TRP A 115 4.64 5.37 17.74
N GLY A 116 5.32 4.22 17.75
CA GLY A 116 4.88 3.03 18.46
C GLY A 116 3.86 2.22 17.66
N HIS A 117 3.49 1.04 18.17
CA HIS A 117 2.68 0.05 17.45
C HIS A 117 1.70 -0.70 18.38
N GLN A 118 1.58 -0.27 19.63
CA GLN A 118 0.71 -0.92 20.60
C GLN A 118 -0.73 -0.48 20.36
N PRO A 119 -1.71 -1.41 20.39
CA PRO A 119 -3.13 -1.07 20.47
C PRO A 119 -3.42 -0.23 21.71
N SER A 120 -4.50 0.54 21.68
CA SER A 120 -5.01 1.15 22.91
C SER A 120 -5.59 0.09 23.83
N GLU A 121 -5.69 0.41 25.13
CA GLU A 121 -6.22 -0.51 26.15
C GLU A 121 -7.69 -0.92 25.87
N ASP A 122 -8.45 -0.04 25.21
CA ASP A 122 -9.86 -0.26 24.84
C ASP A 122 -10.04 -0.87 23.44
N GLY A 123 -8.94 -1.23 22.76
CA GLY A 123 -8.97 -1.86 21.44
C GLY A 123 -9.28 -0.92 20.27
N GLN A 124 -9.45 0.38 20.52
CA GLN A 124 -9.63 1.36 19.46
C GLN A 124 -8.36 1.53 18.61
N LEU A 125 -8.56 1.71 17.30
CA LEU A 125 -7.45 2.08 16.43
C LEU A 125 -6.97 3.49 16.77
N THR A 126 -5.66 3.59 16.99
CA THR A 126 -4.97 4.87 17.18
C THR A 126 -3.90 5.02 16.11
N LYS A 127 -3.21 6.16 16.10
CA LYS A 127 -2.16 6.46 15.11
C LYS A 127 -1.02 5.42 15.11
N SER A 128 -0.91 4.58 16.14
CA SER A 128 0.05 3.48 16.18
C SER A 128 -0.17 2.44 15.06
N CYS A 129 -1.37 2.34 14.48
CA CYS A 129 -1.65 1.44 13.37
C CYS A 129 -0.92 1.78 12.06
N LEU A 130 -0.46 3.05 11.94
CA LEU A 130 0.37 3.55 10.85
C LEU A 130 1.80 3.00 10.90
N SER A 131 2.21 2.40 12.02
CA SER A 131 3.53 1.80 12.18
C SER A 131 3.70 0.54 11.34
N GLN A 132 4.93 0.31 10.85
CA GLN A 132 5.27 -0.94 10.18
C GLN A 132 5.23 -2.16 11.11
N TRP A 133 5.26 -1.93 12.42
CA TRP A 133 5.23 -2.95 13.47
C TRP A 133 3.83 -3.24 14.00
N TRP A 134 2.80 -2.54 13.51
CA TRP A 134 1.42 -2.89 13.83
C TRP A 134 1.12 -4.29 13.29
N MET A 135 0.66 -5.17 14.18
CA MET A 135 0.34 -6.56 13.84
C MET A 135 -1.05 -6.61 13.23
N GLU A 136 -1.10 -6.84 11.93
CA GLU A 136 -2.30 -7.07 11.16
C GLU A 136 -1.90 -7.85 9.91
N ASP A 137 -2.53 -8.99 9.70
CA ASP A 137 -2.15 -9.88 8.62
C ASP A 137 -2.57 -9.29 7.27
N PHE A 138 -1.77 -9.53 6.24
CA PHE A 138 -2.14 -9.25 4.86
C PHE A 138 -1.44 -10.20 3.90
N TRP A 139 -1.99 -10.35 2.71
CA TRP A 139 -1.47 -11.21 1.65
C TRP A 139 -0.76 -10.39 0.59
N SER A 140 0.33 -10.93 0.04
CA SER A 140 0.90 -10.43 -1.21
C SER A 140 1.57 -11.57 -1.97
N ILE A 141 1.33 -11.61 -3.28
CA ILE A 141 1.76 -12.65 -4.22
C ILE A 141 1.35 -14.04 -3.73
N ALA A 142 2.23 -14.72 -3.00
CA ALA A 142 2.08 -16.10 -2.55
C ALA A 142 2.26 -16.28 -1.03
N ASN A 143 2.42 -15.19 -0.27
CA ASN A 143 2.74 -15.24 1.15
C ASN A 143 1.80 -14.35 1.97
N SER A 144 1.53 -14.81 3.20
CA SER A 144 0.93 -14.00 4.26
C SER A 144 2.03 -13.37 5.11
N TYR A 145 1.81 -12.13 5.53
CA TYR A 145 2.71 -11.37 6.37
C TYR A 145 1.95 -10.87 7.60
N LEU A 146 2.58 -11.00 8.78
CA LEU A 146 1.98 -10.62 10.05
C LEU A 146 2.06 -9.11 10.33
N CYS A 147 3.02 -8.45 9.69
CA CYS A 147 3.20 -7.01 9.73
C CYS A 147 4.07 -6.51 8.57
N MET A 148 4.09 -5.20 8.38
CA MET A 148 4.83 -4.54 7.30
C MET A 148 6.34 -4.69 7.41
N GLU A 149 6.92 -4.76 8.62
CA GLU A 149 8.37 -4.97 8.71
C GLU A 149 8.77 -6.39 8.27
N GLN A 150 7.93 -7.41 8.51
CA GLN A 150 8.17 -8.75 7.99
C GLN A 150 8.22 -8.73 6.46
N TYR A 151 7.24 -8.08 5.83
CA TYR A 151 7.20 -7.87 4.38
C TYR A 151 8.45 -7.14 3.87
N MET A 152 8.81 -6.01 4.49
CA MET A 152 9.97 -5.22 4.07
C MET A 152 11.27 -6.03 4.15
N MET A 153 11.45 -6.84 5.21
CA MET A 153 12.65 -7.66 5.35
C MET A 153 12.66 -8.86 4.38
N ALA A 154 11.50 -9.46 4.09
CA ALA A 154 11.37 -10.53 3.10
C ALA A 154 11.66 -10.01 1.69
N GLY A 155 11.06 -8.88 1.29
CA GLY A 155 11.33 -8.22 0.02
C GLY A 155 12.78 -7.77 -0.11
N LYS A 156 13.42 -7.34 0.99
CA LYS A 156 14.86 -7.09 1.01
C LYS A 156 15.67 -8.35 0.71
N ALA A 157 15.34 -9.48 1.32
CA ALA A 157 16.03 -10.74 1.08
C ALA A 157 15.85 -11.21 -0.37
N GLU A 158 14.63 -11.07 -0.92
CA GLU A 158 14.29 -11.37 -2.31
C GLU A 158 15.07 -10.52 -3.31
N LEU A 159 15.14 -9.20 -3.08
CA LEU A 159 15.91 -8.26 -3.91
C LEU A 159 17.39 -8.65 -4.05
N PHE A 160 17.98 -9.26 -3.02
CA PHE A 160 19.37 -9.71 -3.05
C PHE A 160 19.52 -11.23 -3.29
N GLY A 161 18.44 -11.93 -3.67
CA GLY A 161 18.45 -13.35 -3.99
C GLY A 161 18.77 -14.27 -2.81
N ASP A 162 18.54 -13.82 -1.56
CA ASP A 162 18.81 -14.60 -0.35
C ASP A 162 17.58 -15.37 0.12
N GLU A 163 17.21 -16.40 -0.65
CA GLU A 163 16.04 -17.25 -0.37
C GLU A 163 16.08 -17.93 1.01
N GLU A 164 17.28 -18.23 1.52
CA GLU A 164 17.43 -18.86 2.83
C GLU A 164 17.05 -17.89 3.96
N ILE A 165 17.48 -16.64 3.90
CA ILE A 165 17.08 -15.61 4.86
C ILE A 165 15.62 -15.24 4.67
N ARG A 166 15.14 -15.14 3.42
CA ARG A 166 13.74 -14.87 3.09
C ARG A 166 12.82 -15.90 3.75
N LYS A 167 13.09 -17.19 3.55
CA LYS A 167 12.33 -18.28 4.18
C LYS A 167 12.30 -18.16 5.71
N LYS A 168 13.43 -17.90 6.35
CA LYS A 168 13.50 -17.70 7.81
C LYS A 168 12.69 -16.50 8.29
N ILE A 169 12.62 -15.42 7.49
CA ILE A 169 11.81 -14.24 7.81
C ILE A 169 10.32 -14.57 7.73
N LEU A 170 9.89 -15.28 6.68
CA LEU A 170 8.50 -15.69 6.48
C LEU A 170 8.01 -16.64 7.58
N GLU A 171 8.87 -17.54 8.06
CA GLU A 171 8.57 -18.46 9.16
C GLU A 171 8.64 -17.82 10.56
N CYS A 172 9.10 -16.56 10.68
CA CYS A 172 9.35 -15.90 11.96
C CYS A 172 8.23 -14.92 12.32
N SER A 173 7.65 -15.09 13.51
CA SER A 173 6.63 -14.18 14.07
C SER A 173 7.17 -13.17 15.08
N GLU A 174 8.45 -13.28 15.47
CA GLU A 174 9.05 -12.48 16.54
C GLU A 174 9.70 -11.18 16.00
N PRO A 175 9.18 -9.98 16.34
CA PRO A 175 9.64 -8.71 15.74
C PRO A 175 11.15 -8.47 15.81
N LYS A 176 11.75 -8.76 16.97
CA LYS A 176 13.20 -8.58 17.17
C LYS A 176 14.02 -9.51 16.28
N GLN A 177 13.52 -10.72 16.05
CA GLN A 177 14.20 -11.73 15.23
C GLN A 177 14.08 -11.40 13.75
N ILE A 178 12.89 -10.99 13.27
CA ILE A 178 12.67 -10.50 11.90
C ILE A 178 13.69 -9.42 11.55
N LYS A 179 13.82 -8.40 12.42
CA LYS A 179 14.80 -7.31 12.24
C LYS A 179 16.26 -7.78 12.29
N ALA A 180 16.55 -8.81 13.08
CA ALA A 180 17.90 -9.39 13.14
C ALA A 180 18.22 -10.17 11.85
N LEU A 181 17.26 -10.92 11.30
CA LEU A 181 17.38 -11.65 10.04
C LEU A 181 17.57 -10.70 8.85
N GLY A 182 16.80 -9.61 8.78
CA GLY A 182 16.94 -8.60 7.73
C GLY A 182 18.30 -7.87 7.70
N ARG A 183 19.04 -7.90 8.83
CA ARG A 183 20.44 -7.42 8.92
C ARG A 183 21.47 -8.45 8.44
N LYS A 184 21.07 -9.71 8.28
CA LYS A 184 21.91 -10.82 7.83
C LYS A 184 21.73 -11.18 6.34
N VAL A 185 20.87 -10.46 5.63
CA VAL A 185 20.69 -10.63 4.17
C VAL A 185 22.04 -10.54 3.47
N ARG A 186 22.40 -11.60 2.75
CA ARG A 186 23.63 -11.70 1.96
C ARG A 186 23.52 -10.88 0.69
N GLY A 187 24.65 -10.50 0.11
CA GLY A 187 24.68 -9.73 -1.14
C GLY A 187 24.16 -8.29 -1.03
N PHE A 188 23.90 -7.80 0.19
CA PHE A 188 23.34 -6.47 0.41
C PHE A 188 24.22 -5.36 -0.19
N ASP A 189 23.64 -4.61 -1.12
CA ASP A 189 24.19 -3.37 -1.66
C ASP A 189 23.30 -2.19 -1.27
N GLN A 190 23.89 -1.17 -0.64
CA GLN A 190 23.14 -0.02 -0.13
C GLN A 190 22.52 0.81 -1.25
N LYS A 191 23.18 0.96 -2.41
CA LYS A 191 22.66 1.78 -3.52
C LYS A 191 21.49 1.09 -4.19
N VAL A 192 21.57 -0.23 -4.36
CA VAL A 192 20.44 -1.05 -4.82
C VAL A 192 19.31 -0.93 -3.81
N TRP A 193 19.55 -1.13 -2.51
CA TRP A 193 18.50 -0.99 -1.51
C TRP A 193 17.86 0.42 -1.51
N ASP A 194 18.66 1.48 -1.64
CA ASP A 194 18.15 2.85 -1.67
C ASP A 194 17.23 3.13 -2.87
N ARG A 195 17.46 2.47 -4.01
CA ARG A 195 16.60 2.55 -5.19
C ARG A 195 15.27 1.81 -5.03
N PHE A 196 15.26 0.68 -4.33
CA PHE A 196 14.09 -0.23 -4.30
C PHE A 196 13.26 -0.16 -3.01
N LYS A 197 13.85 0.21 -1.87
CA LYS A 197 13.19 0.14 -0.55
C LYS A 197 11.88 0.90 -0.48
N TYR A 198 11.79 2.03 -1.18
CA TYR A 198 10.59 2.86 -1.16
C TYR A 198 9.42 2.16 -1.86
N ALA A 199 9.64 1.69 -3.09
CA ALA A 199 8.65 0.93 -3.85
C ALA A 199 8.19 -0.33 -3.11
N ILE A 200 9.12 -1.08 -2.49
CA ILE A 200 8.78 -2.25 -1.66
C ILE A 200 7.84 -1.85 -0.51
N VAL A 201 8.20 -0.83 0.27
CA VAL A 201 7.38 -0.41 1.41
C VAL A 201 6.04 0.17 0.95
N LEU A 202 6.00 0.83 -0.20
CA LEU A 202 4.79 1.37 -0.78
C LEU A 202 3.82 0.25 -1.19
N GLY A 203 4.29 -0.74 -1.93
CA GLY A 203 3.51 -1.92 -2.34
C GLY A 203 3.00 -2.72 -1.14
N GLY A 204 3.83 -2.98 -0.13
CA GLY A 204 3.37 -3.67 1.07
C GLY A 204 2.31 -2.88 1.85
N ASN A 205 2.47 -1.56 2.00
CA ASN A 205 1.45 -0.75 2.67
C ASN A 205 0.16 -0.69 1.87
N TRP A 206 0.23 -0.70 0.53
CA TRP A 206 -0.95 -0.88 -0.31
C TRP A 206 -1.67 -2.20 -0.02
N CYS A 207 -0.97 -3.33 0.05
CA CYS A 207 -1.58 -4.61 0.42
C CYS A 207 -2.22 -4.53 1.80
N LYS A 208 -1.48 -4.09 2.82
CA LYS A 208 -1.96 -3.95 4.21
C LYS A 208 -3.23 -3.10 4.29
N PHE A 209 -3.19 -1.87 3.79
CA PHE A 209 -4.28 -0.91 3.96
C PHE A 209 -5.41 -1.09 2.96
N SER A 210 -5.20 -1.75 1.81
CA SER A 210 -6.32 -2.07 0.92
C SER A 210 -7.15 -3.22 1.50
N GLN A 211 -6.51 -4.28 1.99
CA GLN A 211 -7.16 -5.50 2.48
C GLN A 211 -7.83 -5.31 3.85
N ASN A 212 -7.24 -4.51 4.74
CA ASN A 212 -7.78 -4.28 6.09
C ASN A 212 -8.66 -3.04 6.16
N ARG A 213 -9.99 -3.24 6.21
CA ARG A 213 -10.98 -2.15 6.14
C ARG A 213 -10.81 -1.10 7.24
N ASP A 214 -10.68 -1.50 8.50
CA ASP A 214 -10.59 -0.53 9.61
C ASP A 214 -9.29 0.30 9.51
N LEU A 215 -8.19 -0.33 9.08
CA LEU A 215 -6.93 0.37 8.81
C LEU A 215 -7.07 1.34 7.63
N ARG A 216 -7.76 0.93 6.57
CA ARG A 216 -8.07 1.76 5.40
C ARG A 216 -8.83 3.01 5.82
N GLU A 217 -9.92 2.84 6.56
CA GLU A 217 -10.77 3.91 7.04
C GLU A 217 -9.99 4.85 7.96
N PHE A 218 -9.14 4.31 8.85
CA PHE A 218 -8.25 5.11 9.67
C PHE A 218 -7.28 5.96 8.81
N LEU A 219 -6.61 5.36 7.82
CA LEU A 219 -5.68 6.06 6.95
C LEU A 219 -6.38 7.16 6.15
N LEU A 220 -7.56 6.88 5.59
CA LEU A 220 -8.37 7.88 4.88
C LEU A 220 -8.83 9.01 5.81
N SER A 221 -9.17 8.71 7.06
CA SER A 221 -9.61 9.70 8.06
C SER A 221 -8.55 10.76 8.39
N THR A 222 -7.27 10.48 8.10
CA THR A 222 -6.19 11.46 8.27
C THR A 222 -6.28 12.64 7.30
N GLY A 223 -7.20 12.60 6.33
CA GLY A 223 -7.51 13.70 5.43
C GLY A 223 -6.28 14.10 4.62
N ASP A 224 -5.93 15.39 4.63
CA ASP A 224 -4.77 15.92 3.93
C ASP A 224 -3.58 16.19 4.86
N SER A 225 -3.62 15.63 6.08
CA SER A 225 -2.52 15.74 7.04
C SER A 225 -1.26 15.08 6.48
N VAL A 226 -0.11 15.65 6.78
CA VAL A 226 1.19 14.99 6.54
C VAL A 226 1.41 13.98 7.65
N LEU A 227 1.60 12.73 7.28
CA LEU A 227 1.88 11.65 8.23
C LEU A 227 3.37 11.69 8.59
N VAL A 228 3.68 11.68 9.88
CA VAL A 228 5.05 11.86 10.37
C VAL A 228 5.41 10.77 11.36
N GLU A 229 6.35 9.92 10.96
CA GLU A 229 6.89 8.91 11.85
C GLU A 229 7.96 9.52 12.78
N THR A 230 7.60 9.63 14.05
CA THR A 230 8.36 10.34 15.09
C THR A 230 9.24 9.39 15.92
N SER A 231 9.80 8.39 15.25
CA SER A 231 10.87 7.57 15.84
C SER A 231 12.10 8.44 16.12
N PRO A 232 12.58 8.50 17.38
CA PRO A 232 13.78 9.27 17.72
C PRO A 232 15.08 8.61 17.24
N TYR A 233 15.01 7.38 16.72
CA TYR A 233 16.17 6.56 16.36
C TYR A 233 16.30 6.32 14.85
N ASP A 234 15.23 6.54 14.08
CA ASP A 234 15.19 6.26 12.64
C ASP A 234 15.36 7.54 11.83
N ALA A 235 16.38 7.59 10.97
CA ALA A 235 16.67 8.71 10.09
C ALA A 235 16.21 8.49 8.64
N ILE A 236 15.73 7.30 8.30
CA ILE A 236 15.26 6.93 6.95
C ILE A 236 13.73 6.96 6.96
N TRP A 237 13.11 6.08 7.73
CA TRP A 237 11.65 5.96 7.77
C TRP A 237 11.00 7.01 8.66
N GLY A 238 11.71 7.49 9.68
CA GLY A 238 11.25 8.53 10.61
C GLY A 238 12.02 9.86 10.51
N ILE A 239 11.70 10.77 11.44
CA ILE A 239 12.28 12.13 11.50
C ILE A 239 13.42 12.29 12.52
N ARG A 240 13.74 11.24 13.29
CA ARG A 240 14.73 11.25 14.38
C ARG A 240 14.43 12.28 15.48
N LEU A 241 13.15 12.46 15.78
CA LEU A 241 12.63 13.31 16.84
C LEU A 241 11.38 12.64 17.43
N SER A 242 11.22 12.70 18.75
CA SER A 242 10.01 12.24 19.44
C SER A 242 8.83 13.18 19.14
N ALA A 243 7.60 12.64 19.13
CA ALA A 243 6.36 13.43 19.00
C ALA A 243 6.23 14.58 20.01
N ASN A 244 6.84 14.45 21.20
CA ASN A 244 6.80 15.47 22.25
C ASN A 244 7.81 16.60 22.04
N SER A 245 8.72 16.48 21.05
CA SER A 245 9.65 17.55 20.72
C SER A 245 8.93 18.68 19.98
N PRO A 246 9.05 19.95 20.40
CA PRO A 246 8.55 21.08 19.63
C PRO A 246 9.12 21.14 18.21
N GLU A 247 10.33 20.59 18.00
CA GLU A 247 10.97 20.52 16.69
C GLU A 247 10.30 19.53 15.74
N ALA A 248 9.53 18.56 16.25
CA ALA A 248 8.80 17.62 15.41
C ALA A 248 7.72 18.32 14.55
N GLN A 249 7.25 19.49 14.99
CA GLN A 249 6.28 20.31 14.26
C GLN A 249 6.92 21.17 13.14
N ASP A 250 8.25 21.15 13.00
CA ASP A 250 8.98 21.99 12.06
C ASP A 250 9.81 21.11 11.09
N PRO A 251 9.34 20.90 9.84
CA PRO A 251 10.06 20.13 8.83
C PRO A 251 11.48 20.63 8.51
N MET A 252 11.80 21.89 8.83
CA MET A 252 13.16 22.42 8.68
C MET A 252 14.12 21.84 9.71
N LYS A 253 13.61 21.45 10.89
CA LYS A 253 14.42 20.93 12.01
C LYS A 253 14.56 19.40 12.02
N TRP A 254 13.80 18.70 11.20
CA TRP A 254 13.87 17.24 11.11
C TRP A 254 15.28 16.76 10.76
N ARG A 255 15.69 15.62 11.31
CA ARG A 255 17.01 15.01 11.06
C ARG A 255 16.94 13.69 10.32
N GLY A 256 15.72 13.22 10.04
CA GLY A 256 15.43 12.06 9.20
C GLY A 256 14.64 12.42 7.94
N GLN A 257 14.34 11.41 7.13
CA GLN A 257 13.70 11.56 5.82
C GLN A 257 12.18 11.35 5.84
N ASN A 258 11.61 10.76 6.89
CA ASN A 258 10.18 10.47 7.01
C ASN A 258 9.59 9.64 5.85
N LEU A 259 10.37 8.71 5.27
CA LEU A 259 9.90 7.96 4.09
C LEU A 259 8.62 7.16 4.35
N LEU A 260 8.38 6.70 5.59
CA LEU A 260 7.18 5.92 5.90
C LEU A 260 5.93 6.78 5.82
N GLY A 261 5.98 7.97 6.42
CA GLY A 261 4.87 8.91 6.38
C GLY A 261 4.50 9.29 4.94
N PHE A 262 5.50 9.51 4.08
CA PHE A 262 5.29 9.82 2.68
C PHE A 262 4.71 8.63 1.88
N ALA A 263 5.21 7.42 2.10
CA ALA A 263 4.64 6.22 1.46
C ALA A 263 3.17 6.01 1.85
N LEU A 264 2.83 6.18 3.13
CA LEU A 264 1.44 6.08 3.60
C LEU A 264 0.53 7.15 2.99
N MET A 265 1.04 8.37 2.75
CA MET A 265 0.29 9.42 2.07
C MET A 265 0.01 9.06 0.60
N GLU A 266 0.97 8.46 -0.10
CA GLU A 266 0.74 7.97 -1.47
C GLU A 266 -0.28 6.84 -1.52
N VAL A 267 -0.18 5.86 -0.60
CA VAL A 267 -1.19 4.80 -0.45
C VAL A 267 -2.57 5.39 -0.14
N ARG A 268 -2.65 6.40 0.74
CA ARG A 268 -3.89 7.09 1.07
C ARG A 268 -4.51 7.78 -0.15
N ASP A 269 -3.71 8.49 -0.93
CA ASP A 269 -4.17 9.18 -2.14
C ASP A 269 -4.75 8.17 -3.13
N GLU A 270 -4.08 7.04 -3.29
CA GLU A 270 -4.49 6.00 -4.21
C GLU A 270 -5.75 5.28 -3.75
N LEU A 271 -5.82 4.89 -2.47
CA LEU A 271 -7.03 4.33 -1.87
C LEU A 271 -8.21 5.28 -2.05
N ARG A 272 -8.03 6.56 -1.73
CA ARG A 272 -9.07 7.58 -1.90
C ARG A 272 -9.58 7.64 -3.34
N ARG A 273 -8.67 7.57 -4.32
CA ARG A 273 -9.01 7.60 -5.75
C ARG A 273 -9.81 6.37 -6.17
N VAL A 274 -9.37 5.17 -5.80
CA VAL A 274 -9.99 3.93 -6.30
C VAL A 274 -11.23 3.50 -5.51
N THR A 275 -11.38 3.94 -4.25
CA THR A 275 -12.54 3.61 -3.41
C THR A 275 -13.60 4.71 -3.39
N GLN A 276 -13.40 5.82 -4.11
CA GLN A 276 -14.31 6.98 -4.09
C GLN A 276 -15.77 6.59 -4.35
N ASN A 277 -15.99 5.64 -5.27
CA ASN A 277 -17.31 5.22 -5.72
C ASN A 277 -17.68 3.81 -5.26
N GLU A 278 -16.97 3.23 -4.26
CA GLU A 278 -17.19 1.86 -3.81
C GLU A 278 -18.59 1.63 -3.20
N MET A 279 -19.24 2.70 -2.74
CA MET A 279 -20.62 2.70 -2.23
C MET A 279 -21.69 2.58 -3.33
N LEU A 280 -21.31 2.76 -4.60
CA LEU A 280 -22.22 2.55 -5.74
C LEU A 280 -22.34 1.08 -6.12
N CYS A 281 -21.44 0.22 -5.64
CA CYS A 281 -21.38 -1.19 -6.01
C CYS A 281 -22.46 -2.02 -5.30
N ASP A 282 -23.03 -2.96 -6.04
CA ASP A 282 -23.84 -4.05 -5.50
C ASP A 282 -22.91 -5.12 -4.92
N TRP A 283 -22.58 -5.00 -3.63
CA TRP A 283 -21.64 -5.91 -2.95
C TRP A 283 -22.18 -7.34 -2.79
N ASP A 284 -23.49 -7.55 -2.93
CA ASP A 284 -24.08 -8.89 -2.91
C ASP A 284 -23.56 -9.71 -4.10
N SER A 285 -23.27 -9.06 -5.23
CA SER A 285 -22.70 -9.71 -6.43
C SER A 285 -21.31 -10.33 -6.22
N VAL A 286 -20.58 -9.97 -5.16
CA VAL A 286 -19.27 -10.58 -4.86
C VAL A 286 -19.44 -11.98 -4.28
N TRP A 287 -20.52 -12.22 -3.51
CA TRP A 287 -20.72 -13.42 -2.71
C TRP A 287 -21.85 -14.31 -3.21
N GLU A 288 -22.45 -14.00 -4.35
CA GLU A 288 -23.40 -14.87 -5.03
C GLU A 288 -22.69 -16.17 -5.44
N GLU A 289 -22.79 -17.20 -4.60
CA GLU A 289 -22.57 -18.59 -5.00
C GLU A 289 -23.74 -19.01 -5.91
N GLU A 290 -23.45 -19.59 -7.08
CA GLU A 290 -24.49 -20.18 -7.93
C GLU A 290 -25.30 -21.21 -7.11
N GLN A 291 -26.62 -20.97 -6.98
CA GLN A 291 -27.57 -21.94 -6.44
C GLN A 291 -27.81 -23.10 -7.41
#